data_AF-A0A2G6R9V1-F1
#
_entry.id   AF-A0A2G6R9V1-F1
#
_cell.length_a   1.000
_cell.length_b   1.000
_cell.length_c   1.000
_cell.angle_alpha   90.00
_cell.angle_beta   90.00
_cell.angle_gamma   90.00
#
_symmetry.space_group_name_H-M   'P 1'
#
loop_
_entity.id
_entity.type
_entity.pdbx_description
1 polymer ?
#
loop_
_entity_poly.entity_id
_entity_poly.type
_entity_poly.pdbx_seq_one_letter_code
_entity_poly.pdbx_strand_id
1 'polypeptide(L)'
;MRRTINLVLLFGIIGLAILFFILDPTKNALFPKCTFHSLTGYYCPGCGSQRALHSLLHLDIAGVTHYNFLFIPALLIIIYHYTRPLLNNFFHWKLPNIFYFRQTPWIILAVVVIFSILRNLAPFHFFAPG
;
A
#
# COMPACT_ATOMS: atom_id res chain seq x y z
N MET A 1 -8.51 -19.12 21.69
CA MET A 1 -7.96 -17.75 21.52
C MET A 1 -7.49 -17.45 20.09
N ARG A 2 -6.49 -18.16 19.54
CA ARG A 2 -5.92 -17.84 18.21
C ARG A 2 -6.94 -17.86 17.05
N ARG A 3 -7.89 -18.80 17.06
CA ARG A 3 -8.96 -18.89 16.06
C ARG A 3 -9.93 -17.70 16.10
N THR A 4 -10.33 -17.27 17.29
CA THR A 4 -11.21 -16.11 17.47
C THR A 4 -10.55 -14.82 17.00
N ILE A 5 -9.27 -14.62 17.31
CA ILE A 5 -8.49 -13.46 16.86
C ILE A 5 -8.42 -13.43 15.33
N ASN A 6 -8.13 -14.56 14.68
CA ASN A 6 -8.07 -14.63 13.22
C ASN A 6 -9.41 -14.29 12.56
N LEU A 7 -10.53 -14.73 13.15
CA LEU A 7 -11.87 -14.39 12.65
C LEU A 7 -12.16 -12.90 12.78
N VAL A 8 -11.86 -12.29 13.93
CA VAL A 8 -12.03 -10.85 14.14
C VAL A 8 -11.20 -10.05 13.14
N LEU A 9 -9.94 -10.43 12.91
CA LEU A 9 -9.10 -9.78 11.91
C LEU A 9 -9.66 -9.92 10.49
N LEU A 10 -10.13 -11.12 10.13
CA LEU A 10 -10.73 -11.35 8.82
C LEU A 10 -11.97 -10.49 8.59
N PHE A 11 -12.91 -10.49 9.54
CA PHE A 11 -14.11 -9.66 9.46
C PHE A 11 -13.77 -8.16 9.44
N GLY A 12 -12.77 -7.74 10.22
CA GLY A 12 -12.28 -6.36 10.20
C GLY A 12 -11.72 -5.96 8.83
N ILE A 13 -10.89 -6.80 8.21
CA ILE A 13 -10.33 -6.56 6.88
C ILE A 13 -11.43 -6.51 5.81
N ILE A 14 -12.39 -7.45 5.86
CA ILE A 14 -13.52 -7.47 4.92
C ILE A 14 -14.38 -6.22 5.09
N GLY A 15 -14.72 -5.84 6.32
CA GLY A 15 -15.48 -4.63 6.61
C GLY A 15 -14.78 -3.38 6.11
N LEU A 16 -13.46 -3.28 6.31
CA LEU A 16 -12.65 -2.17 5.80
C LEU A 16 -12.61 -2.15 4.27
N ALA A 17 -12.45 -3.31 3.63
CA ALA A 17 -12.47 -3.41 2.17
C ALA A 17 -13.83 -2.98 1.60
N ILE A 18 -14.94 -3.39 2.22
CA ILE A 18 -16.29 -2.95 1.83
C ILE A 18 -16.44 -1.43 2.03
N LEU A 19 -15.96 -0.89 3.15
CA LEU A 19 -15.99 0.55 3.41
C LEU A 19 -15.26 1.33 2.31
N PHE A 20 -14.03 0.92 1.97
CA PHE A 20 -13.25 1.54 0.91
C PHE A 20 -13.80 1.25 -0.49
N PHE A 21 -14.56 0.18 -0.69
CA PHE A 21 -15.24 -0.10 -1.96
C PHE A 21 -16.43 0.84 -2.15
N ILE A 22 -17.26 1.03 -1.12
CA ILE A 22 -18.50 1.81 -1.23
C ILE A 22 -18.23 3.32 -1.14
N LEU A 23 -17.36 3.74 -0.21
CA LEU A 23 -17.13 5.16 0.05
C LEU A 23 -15.86 5.65 -0.62
N ASP A 24 -16.01 6.60 -1.54
CA ASP A 24 -14.92 7.29 -2.22
C ASP A 24 -14.16 8.22 -1.26
N PRO A 25 -12.84 7.99 -1.01
CA PRO A 25 -12.05 8.83 -0.11
C PRO A 25 -11.85 10.27 -0.58
N THR A 26 -12.15 10.60 -1.85
CA THR A 26 -12.12 11.98 -2.34
C THR A 26 -13.33 12.80 -1.90
N LYS A 27 -14.49 12.14 -1.71
CA LYS A 27 -15.78 12.81 -1.49
C LYS A 27 -16.28 12.76 -0.06
N ASN A 28 -15.74 11.85 0.75
CA ASN A 28 -16.26 11.58 2.08
C ASN A 28 -15.33 12.09 3.18
N ALA A 29 -15.84 12.95 4.06
CA ALA A 29 -15.11 13.49 5.21
C ALA A 29 -14.74 12.45 6.28
N LEU A 30 -15.30 11.24 6.19
CA LEU A 30 -14.95 10.10 7.05
C LEU A 30 -13.46 9.73 6.92
N PHE A 31 -12.87 9.95 5.75
CA PHE A 31 -11.48 9.61 5.47
C PHE A 31 -10.56 10.75 5.91
N PRO A 32 -9.61 10.51 6.83
CA PRO A 32 -8.75 11.56 7.34
C PRO A 32 -7.82 12.08 6.25
N LYS A 33 -7.67 13.41 6.20
CA LYS A 33 -6.67 14.09 5.37
C LYS A 33 -5.26 13.79 5.90
N CYS A 34 -4.27 13.83 5.01
CA CYS A 34 -2.88 13.64 5.40
C CYS A 34 -2.39 14.82 6.24
N THR A 35 -2.14 14.59 7.53
CA THR A 35 -1.61 15.60 8.45
C THR A 35 -0.23 16.11 8.03
N PHE A 36 0.64 15.22 7.53
CA PHE A 36 1.97 15.62 7.04
C PHE A 36 1.88 16.67 5.92
N HIS A 37 1.04 16.41 4.91
CA HIS A 37 0.83 17.34 3.81
C HIS A 37 0.14 18.62 4.27
N SER A 38 -0.84 18.52 5.17
CA SER A 38 -1.52 19.70 5.71
C SER A 38 -0.60 20.62 6.51
N LEU A 39 0.45 20.08 7.13
CA LEU A 39 1.39 20.85 7.94
C LEU A 39 2.59 21.37 7.13
N THR A 40 3.07 20.59 6.16
CA THR A 40 4.33 20.89 5.46
C THR A 40 4.15 21.34 4.02
N GLY A 41 2.98 21.11 3.42
CA GLY A 41 2.76 21.27 1.98
C GLY A 41 3.38 20.15 1.12
N TYR A 42 4.24 19.30 1.68
CA TYR A 42 4.91 18.22 0.95
C TYR A 42 4.10 16.93 0.98
N TYR A 43 4.23 16.12 -0.08
CA TYR A 43 3.64 14.79 -0.16
C TYR A 43 4.56 13.74 0.46
N CYS A 44 4.05 12.96 1.40
CA CYS A 44 4.74 11.80 1.95
C CYS A 44 4.56 10.57 1.02
N PRO A 45 5.33 9.48 1.22
CA PRO A 45 5.26 8.30 0.35
C PRO A 45 3.91 7.57 0.44
N GLY A 46 3.14 7.80 1.52
CA GLY A 46 1.80 7.24 1.72
C GLY A 46 0.65 8.15 1.24
N CYS A 47 0.92 9.37 0.77
CA CYS A 47 -0.14 10.23 0.26
C CYS A 47 -0.83 9.56 -0.96
N GLY A 48 -2.17 9.59 -0.97
CA GLY A 48 -2.97 8.97 -2.03
C GLY A 48 -3.28 7.49 -1.83
N SER A 49 -2.69 6.78 -0.85
CA SER A 49 -2.91 5.33 -0.67
C SER A 49 -4.36 4.93 -0.42
N GLN A 50 -5.15 5.79 0.23
CA GLN A 50 -6.59 5.56 0.43
C GLN A 50 -7.35 5.52 -0.90
N ARG A 51 -7.06 6.48 -1.79
CA ARG A 51 -7.65 6.55 -3.14
C ARG A 51 -7.13 5.43 -4.03
N ALA A 52 -5.84 5.11 -3.93
CA ALA A 52 -5.26 3.96 -4.61
C ALA A 52 -5.93 2.66 -4.19
N LEU A 53 -6.24 2.46 -2.91
CA LEU A 53 -6.99 1.28 -2.45
C LEU A 53 -8.41 1.25 -3.03
N HIS A 54 -9.12 2.39 -3.04
CA HIS A 54 -10.44 2.49 -3.67
C HIS A 54 -10.39 2.13 -5.17
N SER A 55 -9.43 2.67 -5.93
CA SER A 55 -9.23 2.34 -7.34
C SER A 55 -8.89 0.86 -7.53
N LEU A 56 -8.01 0.29 -6.71
CA LEU A 56 -7.67 -1.14 -6.77
C LEU A 56 -8.90 -2.03 -6.57
N LEU A 57 -9.75 -1.68 -5.61
CA LEU A 57 -10.99 -2.39 -5.32
C LEU A 57 -12.00 -2.35 -6.48
N HIS A 58 -11.88 -1.37 -7.38
CA HIS A 58 -12.63 -1.25 -8.63
C HIS A 58 -11.86 -1.75 -9.87
N LEU A 59 -10.71 -2.40 -9.66
CA LEU A 59 -9.82 -2.90 -10.73
C LEU A 59 -9.26 -1.79 -11.65
N ASP A 60 -9.27 -0.54 -11.19
CA ASP A 60 -8.71 0.60 -11.91
C ASP A 60 -7.20 0.75 -11.60
N ILE A 61 -6.38 -0.01 -12.33
CA ILE A 61 -4.92 0.00 -12.14
C ILE A 61 -4.30 1.35 -12.52
N ALA A 62 -4.89 2.08 -13.46
CA ALA A 62 -4.43 3.42 -13.83
C ALA A 62 -4.66 4.39 -12.66
N GLY A 63 -5.81 4.32 -12.01
CA GLY A 63 -6.09 5.08 -10.78
C GLY A 63 -5.14 4.72 -9.63
N VAL A 64 -4.80 3.44 -9.46
CA VAL A 64 -3.83 3.02 -8.42
C VAL A 64 -2.50 3.73 -8.61
N THR A 65 -1.93 3.70 -9.82
CA THR A 65 -0.63 4.31 -10.09
C THR A 65 -0.68 5.83 -10.04
N HIS A 66 -1.80 6.41 -10.50
CA HIS A 66 -2.04 7.85 -10.46
C HIS A 66 -2.10 8.39 -9.03
N TYR A 67 -2.78 7.70 -8.12
CA TYR A 67 -2.87 8.12 -6.72
C TYR A 67 -1.61 7.74 -5.92
N ASN A 68 -1.09 6.52 -6.08
CA ASN A 68 0.15 6.13 -5.45
C ASN A 68 0.87 5.01 -6.21
N PHE A 69 1.86 5.41 -7.02
CA PHE A 69 2.73 4.48 -7.74
C PHE A 69 3.41 3.44 -6.83
N LEU A 70 3.81 3.81 -5.61
CA LEU A 70 4.47 2.92 -4.67
C LEU A 70 3.52 1.85 -4.08
N PHE A 71 2.21 2.01 -4.26
CA PHE A 71 1.19 1.10 -3.74
C PHE A 71 1.30 -0.31 -4.33
N ILE A 72 1.50 -0.43 -5.65
CA ILE A 72 1.61 -1.72 -6.34
C ILE A 72 2.80 -2.55 -5.83
N PRO A 73 4.05 -2.06 -5.87
CA PRO A 73 5.19 -2.86 -5.40
C PRO A 73 5.07 -3.18 -3.90
N ALA A 74 4.56 -2.24 -3.08
CA ALA A 74 4.31 -2.51 -1.66
C ALA A 74 3.30 -3.65 -1.47
N LEU A 75 2.18 -3.63 -2.21
CA LEU A 75 1.17 -4.67 -2.17
C LEU A 75 1.73 -6.02 -2.63
N LEU A 76 2.49 -6.06 -3.73
CA LEU A 76 3.10 -7.30 -4.24
C LEU A 76 4.07 -7.91 -3.23
N ILE A 77 4.88 -7.08 -2.57
CA ILE A 77 5.83 -7.52 -1.53
C ILE A 77 5.07 -8.10 -0.32
N ILE A 78 3.96 -7.48 0.08
CA ILE A 78 3.09 -7.98 1.16
C ILE A 78 2.45 -9.32 0.76
N ILE A 79 1.85 -9.40 -0.44
CA ILE A 79 1.25 -10.63 -0.96
C ILE A 79 2.30 -11.75 -1.00
N TYR A 80 3.50 -11.47 -1.50
CA TYR A 80 4.60 -12.42 -1.52
C TYR A 80 4.93 -12.92 -0.12
N HIS A 81 5.05 -12.03 0.88
CA HIS A 81 5.38 -12.40 2.25
C HIS A 81 4.44 -13.46 2.83
N TYR A 82 3.12 -13.26 2.62
CA TYR A 82 2.07 -14.10 3.17
C TYR A 82 1.81 -15.35 2.33
N THR A 83 2.01 -15.29 1.01
CA THR A 83 1.79 -16.45 0.13
C THR A 83 3.00 -17.39 0.05
N ARG A 84 4.24 -16.91 0.21
CA ARG A 84 5.44 -17.78 0.08
C ARG A 84 5.41 -19.05 0.94
N PRO A 85 5.00 -19.03 2.22
CA PRO A 85 4.97 -20.25 3.03
C PRO A 85 3.94 -21.26 2.51
N LEU A 86 2.80 -20.77 2.03
CA LEU A 86 1.75 -21.59 1.43
C LEU A 86 2.23 -22.20 0.11
N LEU A 87 2.87 -21.40 -0.74
CA LEU A 87 3.43 -21.83 -2.02
C LEU A 87 4.56 -22.86 -1.83
N ASN A 88 5.47 -22.63 -0.89
CA ASN A 88 6.53 -23.58 -0.55
C ASN A 88 5.97 -24.90 -0.01
N ASN A 89 4.87 -24.85 0.76
CA ASN A 89 4.24 -26.07 1.29
C ASN A 89 3.45 -26.84 0.23
N PHE A 90 2.71 -26.13 -0.63
CA PHE A 90 1.81 -26.74 -1.61
C PHE A 90 2.53 -27.19 -2.88
N PHE A 91 3.45 -26.38 -3.40
CA PHE A 91 4.19 -26.66 -4.64
C PHE A 91 5.60 -27.19 -4.39
N HIS A 92 6.00 -27.41 -3.13
CA HIS A 92 7.36 -27.81 -2.74
C HIS A 92 8.46 -26.85 -3.25
N TRP A 93 8.10 -25.58 -3.46
CA TRP A 93 9.06 -24.55 -3.86
C TRP A 93 10.01 -24.18 -2.72
N LYS A 94 11.14 -23.57 -3.10
CA LYS A 94 12.13 -23.00 -2.19
C LYS A 94 12.22 -21.49 -2.36
N LEU A 95 11.08 -20.80 -2.28
CA LEU A 95 11.07 -19.34 -2.36
C LEU A 95 11.80 -18.74 -1.16
N PRO A 96 12.73 -17.78 -1.38
CA PRO A 96 13.47 -17.15 -0.30
C PRO A 96 12.58 -16.26 0.57
N ASN A 97 13.06 -15.92 1.76
CA ASN A 97 12.38 -14.94 2.60
C ASN A 97 13.04 -13.56 2.43
N ILE A 98 12.58 -12.79 1.44
CA ILE A 98 13.19 -11.50 1.08
C ILE A 98 13.29 -10.52 2.25
N PHE A 99 12.38 -10.58 3.22
CA PHE A 99 12.38 -9.69 4.39
C PHE A 99 13.52 -9.96 5.38
N TYR A 100 14.13 -11.14 5.32
CA TYR A 100 15.19 -11.55 6.25
C TYR A 100 16.60 -11.33 5.69
N PHE A 101 16.72 -10.84 4.45
CA PHE A 101 18.03 -10.39 3.97
C PHE A 101 18.45 -9.10 4.67
N ARG A 102 19.74 -9.03 5.05
CA ARG A 102 20.33 -7.89 5.79
C ARG A 102 20.16 -6.56 5.05
N GLN A 103 20.12 -6.58 3.72
CA GLN A 103 20.06 -5.42 2.85
C GLN A 103 18.63 -4.92 2.61
N THR A 104 17.62 -5.77 2.79
CA THR A 104 16.21 -5.44 2.48
C THR A 104 15.69 -4.17 3.15
N PRO A 105 15.89 -3.93 4.47
CA PRO A 105 15.41 -2.68 5.08
C PRO A 105 16.07 -1.44 4.47
N TRP A 106 17.35 -1.51 4.12
CA TRP A 106 18.08 -0.41 3.49
C TRP A 106 17.60 -0.13 2.06
N ILE A 107 17.31 -1.18 1.30
CA ILE A 107 16.74 -1.05 -0.05
C ILE A 107 15.35 -0.42 0.02
N ILE A 108 14.48 -0.92 0.91
CA ILE A 108 13.13 -0.36 1.10
C ILE A 108 13.23 1.11 1.52
N LEU A 109 14.10 1.44 2.48
CA LEU A 109 14.31 2.83 2.92
C LEU A 109 14.78 3.72 1.76
N ALA A 110 15.77 3.27 0.99
CA ALA A 110 16.26 4.00 -0.17
C ALA A 110 15.15 4.26 -1.20
N VAL A 111 14.35 3.24 -1.54
CA VAL A 111 13.22 3.37 -2.47
C VAL A 111 12.19 4.37 -1.93
N VAL A 112 11.81 4.27 -0.66
CA VAL A 112 10.83 5.16 -0.03
C VAL A 112 11.33 6.61 0.00
N VAL A 113 12.59 6.84 0.35
CA VAL A 113 13.20 8.18 0.40
C VAL A 113 13.31 8.78 -1.01
N ILE A 114 13.84 8.01 -1.96
CA ILE A 114 13.96 8.45 -3.36
C ILE A 114 12.57 8.80 -3.92
N PHE A 115 11.58 7.93 -3.72
CA PHE A 115 10.20 8.19 -4.15
C PHE A 115 9.61 9.45 -3.50
N SER A 116 9.85 9.64 -2.20
CA SER A 116 9.38 10.83 -1.47
C SER A 116 10.00 12.11 -2.02
N ILE A 117 11.30 12.09 -2.34
CA ILE A 117 11.99 13.24 -2.93
C ILE A 117 11.44 13.51 -4.33
N LEU A 118 11.44 12.49 -5.22
CA LEU A 118 10.98 12.62 -6.60
C LEU A 118 9.55 13.18 -6.66
N ARG A 119 8.64 12.66 -5.83
CA ARG A 119 7.22 13.09 -5.81
C ARG A 119 7.01 14.56 -5.46
N ASN A 120 7.99 15.26 -4.89
CA ASN A 120 7.91 16.67 -4.52
C ASN A 120 8.71 17.60 -5.44
N LEU A 121 9.31 17.06 -6.51
CA LEU A 121 10.10 17.84 -7.48
C LEU A 121 9.27 18.12 -8.74
N ALA A 122 9.33 19.36 -9.24
CA ALA A 122 8.61 19.83 -10.44
C ALA A 122 8.66 18.88 -11.66
N PRO A 123 9.83 18.37 -12.11
CA PRO A 123 9.88 17.46 -13.27
C PRO A 123 9.20 16.09 -13.03
N PHE A 124 8.86 15.77 -11.77
CA PHE A 124 8.36 14.48 -11.33
C PHE A 124 6.97 14.58 -10.68
N HIS A 125 6.23 15.67 -10.94
CA HIS A 125 4.84 15.84 -10.48
C HIS A 125 3.89 14.72 -10.94
N PHE A 126 4.24 13.94 -11.96
CA PHE A 126 3.51 12.71 -12.30
C PHE A 126 3.39 11.74 -11.13
N PHE A 127 4.38 11.71 -10.23
CA PHE A 127 4.28 10.90 -9.03
C PHE A 127 3.37 11.55 -7.98
N ALA A 128 3.13 12.85 -7.99
CA ALA A 128 2.26 13.50 -7.00
C ALA A 128 0.84 12.92 -7.08
N PRO A 129 0.18 12.70 -5.92
CA PRO A 129 -1.17 12.15 -5.91
C PRO A 129 -2.14 13.14 -6.53
N GLY A 130 -2.73 12.78 -7.67
CA GLY A 130 -3.84 13.52 -8.30
C GLY A 130 -5.10 13.55 -7.46
#